data_AF-A0A1A8JC96-F1
#
_entry.id   AF-A0A1A8JC96-F1
#
_cell.length_a   1.000
_cell.length_b   1.000
_cell.length_c   1.000
_cell.angle_alpha   90.00
_cell.angle_beta   90.00
_cell.angle_gamma   90.00
#
_symmetry.space_group_name_H-M   'P 1'
#
loop_
_entity.id
_entity.type
_entity.pdbx_description
1 polymer ?
#
loop_
_entity_poly.entity_id
_entity_poly.type
_entity_poly.pdbx_seq_one_letter_code
_entity_poly.pdbx_strand_id
1 'polypeptide(L)' 'METLESELTCPICLELFEDPLLLPCAHSLCFNCA' A
#
# COMPACT_ATOMS: atom_id res chain seq x y z
N MET A 1 -13.70 16.52 -2.53
CA MET A 1 -13.64 15.35 -3.42
C MET A 1 -12.43 14.56 -2.93
N GLU A 2 -12.63 13.72 -1.93
CA GLU A 2 -11.56 12.88 -1.39
C GLU A 2 -11.29 11.81 -2.42
N THR A 3 -10.12 11.89 -3.06
CA THR A 3 -9.72 10.97 -4.11
C THR A 3 -9.32 9.66 -3.46
N LEU A 4 -10.11 8.62 -3.74
CA LEU A 4 -9.90 7.21 -3.33
C LEU A 4 -8.49 6.67 -3.65
N GLU A 5 -7.74 7.41 -4.47
CA GLU A 5 -6.38 7.15 -4.93
C GLU A 5 -5.36 7.09 -3.78
N SER A 6 -5.55 7.86 -2.70
CA SER A 6 -4.61 7.86 -1.58
C SER A 6 -4.63 6.55 -0.77
N GLU A 7 -5.74 5.81 -0.77
CA GLU A 7 -5.88 4.55 -0.03
C GLU A 7 -5.22 3.36 -0.75
N LEU A 8 -4.75 3.56 -1.98
CA LEU A 8 -4.14 2.53 -2.83
C LEU A 8 -2.63 2.74 -3.04
N THR A 9 -2.02 3.63 -2.27
CA THR A 9 -0.57 3.92 -2.36
C THR A 9 0.18 3.34 -1.18
N CYS A 10 1.36 2.78 -1.46
CA CYS A 10 2.21 2.22 -0.43
C CYS A 10 2.91 3.33 0.36
N PRO A 11 2.81 3.34 1.69
CA PRO A 11 3.44 4.36 2.53
C PRO A 11 4.98 4.31 2.52
N ILE A 12 5.59 3.27 1.92
CA ILE A 12 7.05 3.11 1.83
C ILE A 12 7.57 3.68 0.51
N CYS A 13 7.03 3.23 -0.63
CA CYS A 13 7.55 3.63 -1.94
C CYS A 13 6.83 4.82 -2.57
N LEU A 14 5.67 5.26 -2.07
CA LEU A 14 4.97 6.40 -2.67
C LEU A 14 4.06 6.00 -3.85
N GLU A 15 4.17 4.75 -4.31
CA GLU A 15 3.59 4.24 -5.54
C GLU A 15 2.32 3.46 -5.29
N LEU A 16 1.55 3.19 -6.36
CA LEU A 16 0.40 2.29 -6.29
C LEU A 16 0.83 0.91 -5.79
N PHE A 17 -0.01 0.27 -4.96
CA PHE A 17 0.27 -1.07 -4.47
C PHE A 17 0.43 -2.06 -5.63
N GLU A 18 1.65 -2.55 -5.81
CA GLU A 18 1.97 -3.66 -6.70
C GLU A 18 2.15 -4.93 -5.83
N ASP A 19 1.26 -5.90 -6.02
CA ASP A 19 1.16 -7.13 -5.22
C ASP A 19 1.11 -6.87 -3.69
N PRO A 20 -0.01 -6.33 -3.16
CA PRO A 20 -0.11 -6.01 -1.74
C PRO A 20 -0.06 -7.27 -0.88
N LEU A 21 0.87 -7.29 0.06
CA LEU A 21 0.92 -8.27 1.14
C LEU A 21 0.24 -7.70 2.39
N LEU A 22 -0.60 -8.52 3.02
CA LEU A 22 -1.15 -8.22 4.34
C LEU A 22 -0.18 -8.69 5.41
N LEU A 23 0.49 -7.74 6.07
CA LEU A 23 1.40 -8.05 7.17
C LEU A 23 0.61 -8.51 8.41
N PRO A 24 1.25 -9.26 9.34
CA PRO A 24 0.61 -9.65 10.60
C PRO A 24 0.22 -8.45 11.49
N CYS A 25 0.73 -7.25 11.21
CA CYS A 25 0.31 -5.99 11.83
C CYS A 25 -0.94 -5.36 11.18
N ALA A 26 -1.61 -6.06 10.27
CA ALA A 26 -2.79 -5.62 9.52
C ALA A 26 -2.57 -4.40 8.61
N HIS A 27 -1.33 -4.13 8.22
CA HIS A 27 -1.01 -3.12 7.20
C HIS A 27 -0.78 -3.79 5.84
N SER A 28 -1.21 -3.11 4.77
CA SER A 28 -0.96 -3.53 3.39
C SER A 28 0.25 -2.78 2.85
N LEU A 29 1.23 -3.50 2.32
CA LEU A 29 2.46 -2.97 1.71
C LEU A 29 2.72 -3.71 0.39
N CYS A 30 3.47 -3.11 -0.55
CA CYS A 30 3.91 -3.85 -1.73
C CYS A 30 4.79 -5.04 -1.30
N PHE A 31 4.75 -6.15 -2.04
CA PHE A 31 5.62 -7.31 -1.80
C PHE A 31 7.10 -6.92 -1.64
N ASN A 32 7.56 -5.96 -2.45
CA ASN A 32 8.94 -5.47 -2.43
C ASN A 32 9.25 -4.48 -1.28
N CYS A 33 8.22 -4.00 -0.58
CA CYS A 33 8.34 -3.05 0.53
C CYS A 33 8.09 -3.70 1.90
N ALA A 34 7.58 -4.94 1.93
CA ALA A 34 7.33 -5.71 3.16
C ALA A 34 8.62 -6.19 3.84
#